data_AF-A0AAD9KXM1-F1
#
_entry.id   AF-A0AAD9KXM1-F1
#
_cell.length_a   1.000
_cell.length_b   1.000
_cell.length_c   1.000
_cell.angle_alpha   90.00
_cell.angle_beta   90.00
_cell.angle_gamma   90.00
#
_symmetry.space_group_name_H-M   'P 1'
#
loop_
_entity.id
_entity.type
_entity.pdbx_description
1 polymer ?
#
loop_
_entity_poly.entity_id
_entity_poly.type
_entity_poly.pdbx_seq_one_letter_code
_entity_poly.pdbx_strand_id
1 'polypeptide(L)' 'MLTNLNLDTLDNRRRDQRLKFMFRTVRGSIPALPTETFFRPQKTNKRHIKPKHFPDHVSSNFV' A
#
# COMPACT_ATOMS: atom_id res chain seq x y z
N MET A 1 13.94 3.22 10.94
CA MET A 1 14.61 1.91 11.07
C MET A 1 13.61 0.80 10.79
N LEU A 2 13.66 0.21 9.59
CA LEU A 2 12.85 -0.97 9.19
C LEU A 2 13.76 -2.16 8.79
N THR A 3 15.07 -1.98 8.83
CA THR A 3 16.10 -2.91 8.32
C THR A 3 16.33 -4.12 9.23
N ASN A 4 15.88 -4.06 10.48
CA ASN A 4 16.08 -5.15 11.47
C ASN A 4 14.87 -6.08 11.57
N LEU A 5 13.79 -5.79 10.87
CA LEU A 5 12.67 -6.70 10.75
C LEU A 5 12.97 -7.55 9.53
N ASN A 6 13.16 -8.85 9.72
CA ASN A 6 13.41 -9.85 8.68
C ASN A 6 12.14 -10.05 7.83
N LEU A 7 11.70 -8.97 7.19
CA LEU A 7 10.45 -8.88 6.46
C LEU A 7 10.71 -9.35 5.04
N ASP A 8 9.74 -10.11 4.55
CA ASP A 8 9.65 -10.40 3.14
C ASP A 8 9.68 -9.13 2.28
N THR A 9 10.23 -9.29 1.07
CA THR A 9 10.23 -8.24 0.07
C THR A 9 8.82 -7.70 -0.14
N LEU A 10 8.71 -6.43 -0.54
CA LEU A 10 7.41 -5.81 -0.78
C LEU A 10 6.58 -6.60 -1.79
N ASP A 11 7.23 -7.18 -2.80
CA ASP A 11 6.59 -7.99 -3.83
C ASP A 11 6.06 -9.32 -3.28
N ASN A 12 6.84 -10.01 -2.43
CA ASN A 12 6.38 -11.22 -1.75
C ASN A 12 5.15 -10.94 -0.88
N ARG A 13 5.19 -9.86 -0.10
CA ARG A 13 4.05 -9.45 0.75
C ARG A 13 2.80 -9.12 -0.07
N ARG A 14 2.96 -8.42 -1.20
CA ARG A 14 1.85 -8.12 -2.13
C ARG A 14 1.28 -9.39 -2.75
N ARG A 15 2.14 -10.35 -3.12
CA ARG A 15 1.73 -11.63 -3.69
C ARG A 15 0.91 -12.44 -2.69
N ASP A 16 1.40 -12.57 -1.46
CA ASP A 16 0.72 -13.28 -0.37
C ASP A 16 -0.65 -12.65 -0.06
N GLN A 17 -0.72 -11.31 0.01
CA GLN A 17 -1.99 -10.60 0.20
C GLN A 17 -3.01 -10.88 -0.91
N ARG A 18 -2.57 -10.90 -2.18
CA ARG A 18 -3.45 -11.23 -3.32
C ARG A 18 -4.00 -12.66 -3.20
N LEU A 19 -3.15 -13.63 -2.88
CA LEU A 19 -3.55 -15.02 -2.73
C LEU A 19 -4.55 -15.21 -1.58
N LYS A 20 -4.29 -14.59 -0.42
CA LYS A 20 -5.21 -14.60 0.72
C LYS A 20 -6.56 -13.98 0.36
N PHE A 21 -6.56 -12.89 -0.39
CA PHE A 21 -7.79 -12.27 -0.87
C PHE A 21 -8.58 -13.21 -1.77
N MET A 22 -7.94 -13.81 -2.79
CA MET A 22 -8.60 -14.76 -3.70
C MET A 22 -9.19 -15.98 -2.97
N PHE A 23 -8.45 -16.55 -2.02
CA PHE A 23 -8.96 -17.65 -1.20
C PHE A 23 -10.19 -17.23 -0.40
N ARG A 24 -10.16 -16.06 0.24
CA ARG A 24 -11.28 -15.53 1.02
C ARG A 24 -12.51 -15.24 0.19
N THR A 25 -12.34 -14.79 -1.05
CA THR A 25 -13.44 -14.58 -2.00
C THR A 25 -14.06 -15.92 -2.44
N VAL A 26 -13.23 -16.92 -2.77
CA VAL A 26 -13.73 -18.26 -3.17
C VAL A 26 -14.47 -18.94 -2.01
N ARG A 27 -13.96 -18.79 -0.78
CA ARG A 27 -14.61 -19.32 0.43
C ARG A 27 -15.90 -18.57 0.81
N GLY A 28 -16.23 -17.44 0.14
CA GLY A 28 -17.40 -16.62 0.46
C GLY A 28 -17.27 -15.79 1.75
N SER A 29 -16.07 -15.69 2.32
CA SER A 29 -15.82 -14.87 3.54
C SER A 29 -15.73 -13.37 3.26
N ILE A 30 -15.46 -12.99 2.01
CA ILE A 30 -15.46 -11.62 1.52
C ILE A 30 -16.23 -11.63 0.18
N PRO A 31 -17.13 -10.68 -0.06
CA PRO A 31 -17.81 -10.59 -1.35
C PRO A 31 -16.80 -10.38 -2.48
N ALA A 32 -16.99 -11.08 -3.59
CA ALA A 32 -16.21 -10.83 -4.80
C ALA A 32 -16.53 -9.41 -5.29
N LEU A 33 -15.53 -8.53 -5.27
CA LEU A 33 -15.67 -7.22 -5.88
C LEU A 33 -15.69 -7.40 -7.42
N PRO A 34 -16.58 -6.71 -8.14
CA PRO A 34 -16.56 -6.69 -9.59
C PRO A 34 -15.16 -6.29 -10.08
N THR A 35 -14.61 -7.01 -11.04
CA THR A 35 -13.25 -6.79 -11.56
C THR A 35 -13.04 -5.35 -12.02
N GLU A 36 -14.10 -4.72 -12.53
CA GLU A 36 -14.13 -3.32 -12.93
C GLU A 36 -13.83 -2.34 -11.79
N THR A 37 -14.14 -2.70 -10.54
CA THR A 37 -13.88 -1.87 -9.35
C THR A 37 -12.50 -2.16 -8.75
N PHE A 38 -12.02 -3.40 -8.87
CA PHE A 38 -10.74 -3.84 -8.30
C PHE A 38 -9.53 -3.28 -9.07
N PHE A 39 -9.61 -3.20 -10.40
CA PHE A 39 -8.53 -2.69 -11.24
C PHE A 39 -8.51 -1.18 -11.42
N ARG A 40 -9.52 -0.46 -10.91
CA ARG A 40 -9.49 1.00 -10.94
C ARG A 40 -8.53 1.48 -9.87
N PRO A 41 -7.36 2.07 -10.22
CA PRO A 41 -6.56 2.77 -9.22
C PRO A 41 -7.48 3.77 -8.54
N GLN A 42 -7.50 3.73 -7.20
CA GLN A 42 -8.38 4.58 -6.40
C GLN A 42 -8.10 6.04 -6.77
N LYS A 43 -9.02 6.67 -7.52
CA LYS A 43 -8.93 8.07 -7.98
C LYS A 43 -9.15 9.06 -6.81
N THR A 44 -8.94 8.62 -5.58
CA THR A 44 -9.07 9.47 -4.42
C THR A 44 -7.77 10.24 -4.27
N ASN A 45 -7.83 11.51 -4.71
CA ASN A 45 -7.06 12.65 -4.24
C ASN A 45 -5.89 12.23 -3.35
N LYS A 46 -4.70 12.05 -3.95
CA LYS A 46 -3.51 11.63 -3.22
C LYS A 46 -3.39 12.53 -2.00
N ARG A 47 -3.40 11.94 -0.81
CA ARG A 47 -3.30 12.71 0.44
C ARG A 47 -1.96 13.46 0.41
N HIS A 48 -1.98 14.75 0.10
CA HIS A 48 -0.80 15.59 0.13
C HIS A 48 -0.40 15.79 1.59
N ILE A 49 0.70 15.15 1.99
CA ILE A 49 1.32 15.44 3.28
C ILE A 49 2.02 16.78 3.11
N LYS A 50 1.50 17.83 3.76
CA LYS A 50 2.18 19.12 3.78
C LYS A 50 3.52 18.93 4.49
N PRO A 51 4.63 19.46 3.94
CA PRO A 51 5.91 19.43 4.64
C PRO A 51 5.73 20.18 5.97
N LYS A 52 5.99 19.49 7.09
CA LYS A 52 6.01 20.12 8.40
C LYS A 52 7.38 20.80 8.51
N HIS A 53 7.40 22.13 8.54
CA HIS A 53 8.63 22.87 8.76
C HIS A 53 9.03 22.66 10.23
N PHE A 54 10.13 21.97 10.46
CA PHE A 54 10.76 21.92 11.77
C PHE A 54 11.80 23.04 11.80
N PRO A 55 11.87 23.85 12.87
CA PRO A 55 12.75 25.02 12.93
C PRO A 55 14.23 24.69 12.66
N ASP A 56 14.65 23.45 12.95
CA ASP A 56 16.03 22.99 12.77
C ASP A 56 16.25 22.12 11.52
N HIS A 57 15.27 22.00 10.62
CA HIS A 57 15.37 21.11 9.46
C HIS A 57 15.38 21.88 8.12
N VAL A 58 16.55 21.89 7.48
CA VAL A 58 16.70 22.28 6.07
C VAL A 58 16.43 21.05 5.19
N SER A 59 15.34 21.06 4.42
CA SER A 59 15.09 20.02 3.42
C SER A 59 15.91 20.31 2.16
N SER A 60 17.11 19.76 2.05
CA SER A 60 17.81 19.74 0.76
C SER A 60 17.20 18.62 -0.10
N ASN A 61 16.20 18.97 -0.91
CA ASN A 61 15.79 18.09 -2.00
C ASN A 61 16.95 18.08 -3.01
N PHE A 62 17.86 17.11 -2.90
CA PHE A 62 18.76 16.79 -4.00
C PHE A 62 17.94 16.03 -5.04
N VAL A 63 17.83 16.63 -6.23
CA VAL A 63 17.29 16.04 -7.46
C VAL A 63 18.34 15.14 -8.08
#